data_AF-A0A4Y2II97-F1
#
_entry.id   AF-A0A4Y2II97-F1
#
_cell.length_a   1.000
_cell.length_b   1.000
_cell.length_c   1.000
_cell.angle_alpha   90.00
_cell.angle_beta   90.00
_cell.angle_gamma   90.00
#
_symmetry.space_group_name_H-M   'P 1'
#
loop_
_entity.id
_entity.type
_entity.pdbx_description
1 polymer ?
#
loop_
_entity_poly.entity_id
_entity_poly.type
_entity_poly.pdbx_seq_one_letter_code
_entity_poly.pdbx_strand_id
1 'polypeptide(L)' 'MNKVAFLIVLLGLVCMASAQYLLSPTGGVKDVAGNYYDFTTGQVASSATGRVYNTGHVPLPYARAVLW' A
#
# COMPACT_ATOMS: atom_id res chain seq x y z
N MET A 1 -8.73 -9.90 35.78
CA MET A 1 -8.20 -9.50 34.46
C MET A 1 -8.58 -8.05 34.21
N ASN A 2 -7.63 -7.13 34.26
CA ASN A 2 -7.89 -5.69 34.16
C ASN A 2 -8.32 -5.32 32.74
N LYS A 3 -9.64 -5.22 32.52
CA LYS A 3 -10.25 -4.86 31.23
C LYS A 3 -9.67 -3.56 30.64
N VAL A 4 -9.27 -2.62 31.50
CA VAL A 4 -8.62 -1.36 31.12
C VAL A 4 -7.24 -1.59 30.49
N ALA A 5 -6.42 -2.47 31.06
CA ALA A 5 -5.10 -2.78 30.50
C ALA A 5 -5.21 -3.42 29.12
N PHE A 6 -6.20 -4.30 28.92
CA PHE A 6 -6.48 -4.91 27.63
C PHE A 6 -6.86 -3.87 26.57
N LEU A 7 -7.73 -2.91 26.92
CA LEU A 7 -8.14 -1.85 26.00
C LEU A 7 -6.98 -0.92 25.59
N ILE A 8 -6.06 -0.62 26.51
CA ILE A 8 -4.87 0.20 26.20
C ILE A 8 -3.95 -0.52 25.22
N VAL A 9 -3.70 -1.81 25.44
CA VAL A 9 -2.88 -2.63 24.54
C VAL A 9 -3.53 -2.75 23.16
N LEU A 10 -4.85 -2.97 23.11
CA LEU A 10 -5.61 -3.05 21.87
C LEU A 10 -5.56 -1.72 21.10
N LEU A 11 -5.74 -0.60 21.79
CA LEU A 11 -5.68 0.73 21.19
C LEU A 11 -4.27 1.03 20.64
N GLY A 12 -3.22 0.65 21.38
CA GLY A 12 -1.83 0.79 20.92
C GLY A 12 -1.55 -0.01 19.65
N LEU A 13 -2.03 -1.25 19.57
CA LEU A 13 -1.93 -2.10 18.38
C LEU A 13 -2.66 -1.49 17.17
N VAL A 14 -3.88 -0.97 17.39
CA VAL A 14 -4.68 -0.33 16.33
C VAL A 14 -3.98 0.94 15.83
N CYS A 15 -3.44 1.77 16.72
CA CYS A 15 -2.69 2.96 16.34
C CYS A 15 -1.39 2.65 15.58
N MET A 16 -0.69 1.57 15.94
CA MET A 16 0.50 1.14 15.20
C MET A 16 0.15 0.59 13.80
N ALA A 17 -0.94 -0.16 13.67
CA ALA A 17 -1.42 -0.64 12.38
C ALA A 17 -1.88 0.52 11.47
N SER A 18 -2.55 1.53 12.02
CA SER A 18 -3.00 2.70 11.25
C SER A 18 -1.86 3.64 10.86
N ALA A 19 -0.80 3.73 11.67
CA ALA A 19 0.39 4.51 11.35
C ALA A 19 1.09 4.03 10.07
N GLN A 20 1.03 2.73 9.73
CA GLN A 20 1.58 2.22 8.47
C GLN A 20 0.88 2.83 7.24
N TYR A 21 -0.42 3.13 7.34
CA TYR A 21 -1.19 3.73 6.26
C TYR A 21 -0.98 5.26 6.17
N LEU A 22 -0.51 5.89 7.24
CA LEU A 22 -0.31 7.34 7.31
C LEU A 22 1.13 7.77 6.97
N LEU A 23 2.12 6.90 7.18
CA LEU A 23 3.55 7.22 7.04
C LEU A 23 4.17 6.84 5.68
N SER A 24 3.41 6.28 4.74
CA SER A 24 3.92 6.05 3.38
C SER A 24 2.82 6.04 2.32
N PRO A 25 2.61 7.15 1.58
CA PRO A 25 2.35 7.03 0.15
C PRO A 25 3.63 6.59 -0.61
N THR A 26 4.78 6.54 0.07
CA THR A 26 6.10 6.15 -0.45
C THR A 26 6.29 4.64 -0.37
N GLY A 27 5.63 3.91 -1.24
CA GLY A 27 5.80 2.46 -1.34
C GLY A 27 4.88 1.90 -2.39
N GLY A 28 5.33 0.88 -3.11
CA GLY A 28 4.52 0.18 -4.09
C GLY A 28 3.94 -1.13 -3.55
N VAL A 29 2.99 -1.70 -4.27
CA VAL A 29 2.39 -2.99 -3.94
C VAL A 29 2.90 -4.06 -4.90
N LYS A 30 3.15 -5.27 -4.39
CA LYS A 30 3.35 -6.45 -5.23
C LYS A 30 2.02 -7.18 -5.44
N ASP A 31 1.74 -7.57 -6.67
CA ASP A 31 0.65 -8.48 -6.97
C ASP A 31 1.05 -9.95 -6.72
N VAL A 32 0.08 -10.86 -6.89
CA VAL A 32 0.28 -12.30 -6.70
C VAL A 32 1.26 -12.91 -7.72
N ALA A 33 1.38 -12.29 -8.89
CA ALA A 33 2.36 -12.67 -9.90
C ALA A 33 3.78 -12.10 -9.62
N GLY A 34 3.92 -11.29 -8.56
CA GLY A 34 5.17 -10.65 -8.16
C GLY A 34 5.49 -9.36 -8.91
N ASN A 35 4.60 -8.86 -9.77
CA ASN A 35 4.75 -7.55 -10.39
C ASN A 35 4.62 -6.47 -9.31
N TYR A 36 5.33 -5.35 -9.45
CA TYR A 36 5.36 -4.28 -8.46
C TYR A 36 4.80 -2.99 -9.06
N TYR A 37 3.85 -2.35 -8.38
CA TYR A 37 3.32 -1.03 -8.77
C TYR A 37 3.72 0.02 -7.75
N ASP A 38 4.49 1.03 -8.17
CA ASP A 38 4.94 2.15 -7.33
C ASP A 38 3.92 3.30 -7.36
N PHE A 39 3.29 3.56 -6.22
CA PHE A 39 2.31 4.65 -6.07
C PHE A 39 2.92 6.05 -6.19
N THR A 40 4.24 6.18 -6.03
CA THR A 40 4.95 7.47 -6.11
C THR A 40 5.15 7.90 -7.55
N THR A 41 5.62 6.96 -8.37
CA THR A 41 5.98 7.23 -9.77
C THR A 41 4.89 6.84 -10.76
N GLY A 42 3.92 6.01 -10.35
CA GLY A 42 2.96 5.39 -11.27
C GLY A 42 3.59 4.30 -12.13
N GLN A 43 4.76 3.78 -11.76
CA GLN A 43 5.45 2.75 -12.54
C GLN A 43 5.02 1.35 -12.15
N VAL A 44 4.86 0.48 -13.14
CA VAL A 44 4.63 -0.96 -12.97
C VAL A 44 5.87 -1.72 -13.43
N ALA A 45 6.47 -2.52 -12.56
CA ALA A 45 7.57 -3.43 -12.89
C ALA A 45 7.03 -4.86 -13.02
N SER A 46 7.28 -5.49 -14.17
CA SER A 46 6.88 -6.88 -14.41
C SER A 46 7.92 -7.86 -13.88
N SER A 47 7.51 -8.80 -13.03
CA SER A 47 8.37 -9.89 -12.56
C SER A 47 8.73 -10.87 -13.67
N ALA A 48 7.80 -11.10 -14.61
CA ALA A 48 7.96 -12.05 -15.70
C ALA A 48 8.96 -11.59 -16.76
N THR A 49 9.04 -10.28 -17.01
CA THR A 49 9.87 -9.73 -18.10
C THR A 49 11.01 -8.84 -17.62
N GLY A 50 11.02 -8.44 -16.34
CA GLY A 50 11.97 -7.48 -15.78
C GLY A 50 11.80 -6.06 -16.30
N ARG A 51 10.76 -5.78 -17.10
CA ARG A 51 10.52 -4.46 -17.70
C ARG A 51 9.74 -3.55 -16.75
N VAL A 52 10.07 -2.26 -16.80
CA VAL A 52 9.34 -1.19 -16.12
C VAL A 52 8.50 -0.43 -17.13
N TYR A 53 7.21 -0.33 -16.86
CA TYR A 53 6.22 0.39 -17.66
C TYR A 53 5.78 1.64 -16.88
N ASN A 54 5.81 2.79 -17.53
CA ASN A 54 5.33 4.03 -16.93
C ASN A 54 3.86 4.21 -17.29
N THR A 55 2.94 3.89 -16.36
CA THR A 55 1.56 4.35 -16.46
C THR A 55 1.54 5.76 -15.89
N GLY A 56 1.77 6.76 -16.75
CA GLY A 56 2.02 8.14 -16.38
C GLY A 56 1.14 8.63 -15.22
N HIS A 57 1.77 9.34 -14.28
CA HIS A 57 1.21 9.92 -13.05
C HIS A 57 -0.28 10.29 -13.20
N VAL A 58 -1.19 9.42 -12.76
CA VAL A 58 -2.63 9.74 -12.71
C VAL A 58 -2.90 10.30 -11.31
N PRO A 59 -3.20 11.61 -11.17
CA PRO A 59 -3.57 12.17 -9.89
C PRO A 59 -4.87 11.51 -9.43
N LEU A 60 -4.86 10.89 -8.25
CA LEU A 60 -6.01 10.24 -7.64
C LEU A 60 -7.10 11.27 -7.35
N PRO A 61 -8.25 11.19 -8.04
CA PRO A 61 -9.39 10.53 -7.40
C PRO A 61 -9.98 9.36 -8.21
N TYR A 62 -9.36 8.96 -9.32
CA TYR A 62 -9.93 7.98 -10.26
C TYR A 62 -9.27 6.59 -10.29
N ALA A 63 -8.29 6.26 -9.45
CA ALA A 63 -7.67 4.92 -9.46
C ALA A 63 -8.55 3.80 -8.87
N ARG A 64 -9.87 3.93 -8.97
CA ARG A 64 -10.83 2.84 -8.75
C ARG A 64 -11.19 2.07 -10.03
N ALA A 65 -10.60 2.39 -11.18
CA ALA A 65 -11.14 1.93 -12.46
C ALA A 65 -10.23 1.01 -13.31
N VAL A 66 -9.09 0.52 -12.79
CA VAL A 66 -8.25 -0.37 -13.59
C VAL A 66 -7.88 -1.60 -12.77
N LEU A 67 -8.92 -2.37 -12.45
CA LEU A 67 -8.81 -3.81 -12.24
C LEU A 67 -8.74 -4.43 -13.64
N TRP A 68 -7.55 -4.84 -14.07
CA TRP A 68 -7.35 -5.87 -15.09
C TRP A 68 -6.33 -6.86 -14.55
#